data_AF-A0AAD6YC70-F1
#
_entry.id   AF-A0AAD6YC70-F1
#
_cell.length_a   1.000
_cell.length_b   1.000
_cell.length_c   1.000
_cell.angle_alpha   90.00
_cell.angle_beta   90.00
_cell.angle_gamma   90.00
#
_symmetry.space_group_name_H-M   'P 1'
#
loop_
_entity.id
_entity.type
_entity.pdbx_description
1 polymer ?
#
loop_
_entity_poly.entity_id
_entity_poly.type
_entity_poly.pdbx_seq_one_letter_code
_entity_poly.pdbx_strand_id
1 'polypeptide(L)'
;VAARSTRSLTERRITHVLSVCMDPIPAEPPQSGLQYMRIPIEDRDVDYADLLIHLPSACQFTDHAIRSGGAILVHDVQGLSRNAAVVAAYRESVRFKPVPWQLMLQGL
;
A
#
# COMPACT_ATOMS: atom_id res chain seq x y z
N VAL A 1 -7.57 10.06 -10.20
CA VAL A 1 -8.95 10.59 -10.16
C VAL A 1 -9.67 10.28 -8.83
N ALA A 2 -9.66 9.05 -8.31
CA ALA A 2 -10.31 8.73 -7.03
C ALA A 2 -9.56 9.24 -5.78
N ALA A 3 -8.23 9.19 -5.77
CA ALA A 3 -7.41 9.61 -4.63
C ALA A 3 -7.34 11.13 -4.41
N ARG A 4 -7.83 11.94 -5.36
CA ARG A 4 -7.80 13.41 -5.28
C ARG A 4 -9.10 14.03 -4.77
N SER A 5 -10.13 13.22 -4.52
CA SER A 5 -11.44 13.68 -4.07
C SER A 5 -11.68 13.21 -2.64
N THR A 6 -11.51 14.11 -1.67
CA THR A 6 -11.82 13.89 -0.25
C THR A 6 -13.22 13.34 -0.06
N ARG A 7 -14.20 13.88 -0.82
CA ARG A 7 -15.58 13.40 -0.81
C ARG A 7 -15.67 11.92 -1.18
N SER A 8 -14.97 11.50 -2.22
CA SER A 8 -14.96 10.10 -2.66
C SER A 8 -14.24 9.17 -1.67
N LEU A 9 -13.24 9.67 -0.94
CA LEU A 9 -12.56 8.95 0.14
C LEU A 9 -13.49 8.78 1.34
N THR A 10 -14.15 9.85 1.78
CA THR A 10 -15.07 9.85 2.92
C THR A 10 -16.32 9.00 2.64
N GLU A 11 -16.93 9.10 1.45
CA GLU A 11 -18.08 8.28 1.05
C GLU A 11 -17.76 6.78 1.06
N ARG A 12 -16.50 6.41 0.81
CA ARG A 12 -16.01 5.03 0.82
C ARG A 12 -15.38 4.63 2.16
N ARG A 13 -15.42 5.52 3.17
CA ARG A 13 -14.80 5.33 4.49
C ARG A 13 -13.32 4.96 4.41
N ILE A 14 -12.61 5.50 3.42
CA ILE A 14 -11.16 5.33 3.32
C ILE A 14 -10.52 6.03 4.53
N THR A 15 -9.53 5.37 5.10
CA THR A 15 -8.76 5.80 6.28
C THR A 15 -7.27 5.85 5.98
N HIS A 16 -6.82 5.07 4.98
CA HIS A 16 -5.44 4.96 4.57
C HIS A 16 -5.34 5.09 3.05
N VAL A 17 -4.33 5.79 2.56
CA VAL A 17 -4.06 5.94 1.12
C VAL A 17 -2.60 5.59 0.85
N LEU A 18 -2.39 4.61 -0.03
CA LEU A 18 -1.08 4.22 -0.53
C LEU A 18 -0.96 4.63 -2.00
N SER A 19 -0.08 5.59 -2.27
CA SER A 19 0.19 6.12 -3.61
C SER A 19 1.50 5.53 -4.14
N VAL A 20 1.44 4.79 -5.25
CA VAL A 20 2.61 4.15 -5.88
C VAL A 20 3.07 4.92 -7.11
N CYS A 21 3.22 6.24 -6.99
CA CYS A 21 3.55 7.13 -8.09
C CYS A 21 4.24 8.42 -7.63
N MET A 22 4.72 9.20 -8.61
CA MET A 22 5.34 10.50 -8.37
C MET A 22 4.36 11.64 -8.07
N ASP A 23 3.06 11.40 -8.26
CA ASP A 23 2.06 12.41 -7.97
C ASP A 23 2.10 12.83 -6.48
N PRO A 24 2.02 14.14 -6.18
CA PRO A 24 1.84 14.58 -4.82
C PRO A 24 0.52 14.04 -4.28
N ILE A 25 0.57 13.53 -3.05
CA ILE A 25 -0.62 13.26 -2.27
C ILE A 25 -1.30 14.61 -2.06
N PRO A 26 -2.60 14.78 -2.39
CA PRO A 26 -3.30 16.02 -2.12
C PRO A 26 -3.08 16.38 -0.65
N ALA A 27 -2.60 17.60 -0.40
CA ALA A 27 -2.45 18.12 0.96
C ALA A 27 -3.86 18.31 1.52
N GLU A 28 -4.48 17.25 2.01
CA GLU A 28 -5.65 17.38 2.84
C GLU A 28 -5.25 18.04 4.15
N PRO A 29 -6.11 18.89 4.73
CA PRO A 29 -5.83 19.49 6.02
C PRO A 29 -5.59 18.38 7.05
N PRO A 30 -4.68 18.57 8.01
CA PRO A 30 -4.32 17.58 9.05
C PRO A 30 -5.50 17.08 9.90
N GLN A 31 -6.70 17.63 9.72
CA GLN A 31 -7.94 17.30 10.41
C GLN A 31 -8.73 16.15 9.76
N SER A 32 -8.34 15.62 8.59
CA SER A 32 -9.11 14.52 7.95
C SER A 32 -8.90 13.15 8.59
N GLY A 33 -7.87 13.00 9.43
CA GLY A 33 -7.55 11.71 10.07
C GLY A 33 -7.06 10.62 9.12
N LEU A 34 -6.81 10.96 7.84
CA LEU A 34 -6.29 10.04 6.85
C LEU A 34 -4.80 9.81 7.02
N GLN A 35 -4.40 8.54 6.93
CA GLN A 35 -2.99 8.14 6.91
C GLN A 35 -2.51 7.93 5.48
N TYR A 36 -1.28 8.32 5.21
CA TYR A 36 -0.73 8.34 3.87
C TYR A 36 0.62 7.64 3.81
N MET A 37 0.82 6.84 2.77
CA MET A 37 2.12 6.30 2.38
C MET A 37 2.34 6.57 0.89
N ARG A 38 3.55 7.01 0.53
CA ARG A 38 3.95 7.22 -0.86
C ARG A 38 5.16 6.38 -1.21
N ILE A 39 5.10 5.74 -2.37
CA ILE A 39 6.21 5.05 -3.00
C ILE A 39 6.48 5.78 -4.33
N PRO A 40 7.51 6.64 -4.39
CA PRO A 40 7.78 7.48 -5.57
C PRO A 40 8.47 6.67 -6.66
N ILE A 41 7.71 6.07 -7.57
CA ILE A 41 8.22 5.35 -8.76
C ILE A 41 7.80 6.11 -10.01
N GLU A 42 8.71 6.34 -10.95
CA GLU A 42 8.40 7.02 -12.20
C GLU A 42 7.59 6.12 -13.14
N ASP A 43 6.70 6.71 -13.93
CA ASP A 43 5.86 5.97 -14.89
C ASP A 43 6.66 5.41 -16.08
N ARG A 44 7.89 5.89 -16.27
CA ARG A 44 8.77 5.47 -17.37
C ARG A 44 9.68 4.32 -16.98
N ASP A 45 9.76 4.01 -15.69
CA ASP A 45 10.56 2.92 -15.19
C ASP A 45 9.84 1.62 -15.54
N VAL A 46 10.34 0.96 -16.59
CA VAL A 46 10.01 -0.42 -16.94
C VAL A 46 10.58 -1.40 -15.89
N ASP A 47 11.40 -0.87 -14.97
CA ASP A 47 12.13 -1.64 -13.97
C ASP A 47 11.30 -1.78 -12.68
N TYR A 48 10.54 -2.87 -12.60
CA TYR A 48 9.78 -3.25 -11.41
C TYR A 48 10.68 -3.51 -10.18
N ALA A 49 12.01 -3.53 -10.34
CA ALA A 49 12.98 -3.69 -9.26
C ALA A 49 12.77 -2.69 -8.13
N ASP A 50 12.46 -1.43 -8.45
CA ASP A 50 12.22 -0.39 -7.45
C ASP A 50 10.90 -0.61 -6.69
N LEU A 51 9.91 -1.29 -7.28
CA LEU A 51 8.70 -1.65 -6.55
C LEU A 51 8.97 -2.76 -5.54
N LEU A 52 9.78 -3.76 -5.90
CA LEU A 52 10.02 -4.95 -5.06
C LEU A 52 10.62 -4.57 -3.70
N ILE A 53 11.55 -3.62 -3.66
CA ILE A 53 12.17 -3.15 -2.41
C ILE A 53 11.16 -2.48 -1.46
N HIS A 54 10.06 -1.95 -2.00
CA HIS A 54 9.03 -1.28 -1.23
C HIS A 54 7.85 -2.17 -0.85
N LEU A 55 7.74 -3.36 -1.43
CA LEU A 55 6.65 -4.31 -1.13
C LEU A 55 6.54 -4.65 0.37
N PRO A 56 7.62 -4.91 1.12
CA PRO A 56 7.50 -5.19 2.56
C PRO A 56 6.81 -4.05 3.32
N SER A 57 7.25 -2.81 3.11
CA SER A 57 6.66 -1.63 3.75
C SER A 57 5.22 -1.39 3.30
N ALA A 58 4.93 -1.58 2.01
CA ALA A 58 3.57 -1.46 1.47
C ALA A 58 2.61 -2.50 2.07
N CYS A 59 3.08 -3.75 2.23
CA CYS A 59 2.33 -4.81 2.87
C CYS A 59 2.08 -4.51 4.35
N GLN A 60 3.09 -4.01 5.07
CA GLN A 60 2.93 -3.62 6.48
C GLN A 60 1.92 -2.48 6.66
N PHE A 61 1.96 -1.46 5.81
CA PHE A 61 0.99 -0.37 5.82
C PHE A 61 -0.42 -0.86 5.51
N THR A 62 -0.56 -1.76 4.53
CA THR A 62 -1.83 -2.41 4.18
C THR A 62 -2.37 -3.26 5.33
N ASP A 63 -1.52 -4.05 5.98
CA ASP A 63 -1.88 -4.86 7.16
C ASP A 63 -2.35 -3.97 8.31
N HIS A 64 -1.64 -2.87 8.59
CA HIS A 64 -2.01 -1.92 9.62
C HIS A 64 -3.39 -1.30 9.37
N ALA A 65 -3.65 -0.87 8.13
CA ALA A 65 -4.93 -0.29 7.74
C ALA A 65 -6.10 -1.27 7.96
N ILE A 66 -5.91 -2.53 7.57
CA ILE A 66 -6.94 -3.56 7.72
C ILE A 66 -7.14 -3.94 9.19
N ARG A 67 -6.06 -4.14 9.95
CA ARG A 67 -6.12 -4.56 11.35
C ARG A 67 -6.62 -3.49 12.31
N SER A 68 -6.50 -2.22 11.93
CA SER A 68 -7.12 -1.10 12.65
C SER A 68 -8.63 -0.96 12.37
N GLY A 69 -9.21 -1.82 11.53
CA GLY A 69 -10.62 -1.74 11.12
C GLY A 69 -10.89 -0.65 10.08
N GLY A 70 -9.84 -0.10 9.47
CA GLY A 70 -9.93 0.91 8.43
C GLY A 70 -10.13 0.33 7.03
N ALA A 71 -10.39 1.23 6.07
CA ALA A 71 -10.32 0.92 4.64
C ALA A 71 -9.12 1.63 4.00
N ILE A 72 -8.44 0.92 3.10
CA ILE A 72 -7.26 1.43 2.38
C ILE A 72 -7.54 1.58 0.88
N LEU A 73 -7.09 2.69 0.31
CA LEU A 73 -7.02 2.89 -1.14
C LEU A 73 -5.58 2.74 -1.60
N VAL A 74 -5.31 1.75 -2.44
CA VAL A 74 -4.02 1.61 -3.15
C VAL A 74 -4.20 2.09 -4.58
N HIS A 75 -3.45 3.10 -5.00
CA HIS A 75 -3.57 3.63 -6.35
C HIS A 75 -2.22 3.97 -6.97
N ASP A 76 -2.28 4.12 -8.29
CA ASP A 76 -1.19 4.49 -9.17
C ASP A 76 -1.67 5.54 -10.20
N VAL A 77 -0.80 6.09 -11.05
CA VAL A 77 -1.20 7.07 -12.09
C VAL A 77 -2.28 6.53 -13.02
N GLN A 78 -2.10 5.31 -13.53
CA GLN A 78 -3.05 4.65 -14.43
C GLN A 78 -3.91 3.57 -13.75
N GLY A 79 -3.54 3.14 -12.54
CA GLY A 79 -4.32 2.19 -11.75
C GLY A 79 -4.34 0.74 -12.24
N LEU A 80 -3.37 0.34 -13.08
CA LEU A 80 -3.37 -0.96 -13.77
C LEU A 80 -2.30 -1.95 -13.29
N SER A 81 -1.05 -1.51 -13.09
CA SER A 81 0.08 -2.45 -12.89
C SER A 81 0.59 -2.48 -11.44
N ARG A 82 1.00 -1.32 -10.91
CA ARG A 82 1.72 -1.23 -9.63
C ARG A 82 0.82 -1.44 -8.41
N ASN A 83 -0.41 -0.92 -8.45
CA ASN A 83 -1.39 -1.14 -7.38
C ASN A 83 -1.81 -2.61 -7.28
N ALA A 84 -1.98 -3.29 -8.42
CA ALA A 84 -2.29 -4.72 -8.47
C ALA A 84 -1.16 -5.57 -7.89
N ALA A 85 0.10 -5.23 -8.21
CA ALA A 85 1.27 -5.89 -7.65
C ALA A 85 1.36 -5.76 -6.12
N VAL A 86 1.09 -4.57 -5.57
CA VAL A 86 1.05 -4.38 -4.11
C VAL A 86 -0.05 -5.22 -3.46
N VAL A 87 -1.26 -5.24 -4.01
CA VAL A 87 -2.37 -6.03 -3.47
C VAL A 87 -2.06 -7.53 -3.55
N ALA A 88 -1.45 -7.99 -4.64
CA ALA A 88 -1.02 -9.37 -4.79
C ALA A 88 0.06 -9.75 -3.76
N ALA A 89 1.08 -8.90 -3.59
CA ALA A 89 2.13 -9.11 -2.59
C ALA A 89 1.57 -9.16 -1.17
N TYR A 90 0.63 -8.26 -0.82
CA TYR A 90 -0.04 -8.31 0.48
C TYR A 90 -0.76 -9.63 0.70
N ARG A 91 -1.54 -10.09 -0.30
CA ARG A 91 -2.27 -11.36 -0.22
C ARG A 91 -1.35 -12.56 -0.02
N GLU A 92 -0.22 -12.60 -0.71
CA GLU A 92 0.75 -13.68 -0.49
C GLU A 92 1.46 -13.54 0.87
N SER A 93 1.74 -12.32 1.34
CA SER A 93 2.39 -12.09 2.64
C SER A 93 1.54 -12.58 3.82
N VAL A 94 0.21 -12.43 3.75
CA VAL A 94 -0.69 -12.93 4.80
C VAL A 94 -0.92 -14.44 4.70
N ARG A 95 -0.75 -15.01 3.50
CA ARG A 95 -0.85 -16.45 3.25
C ARG A 95 0.40 -17.19 3.72
N PHE A 96 1.57 -16.60 3.52
CA PHE A 96 2.87 -17.15 3.85
C PHE A 96 3.52 -16.30 4.94
N LYS A 97 3.16 -16.57 6.21
CA LYS A 97 3.86 -15.93 7.33
C LYS A 97 5.31 -16.43 7.36
N PRO A 98 6.31 -15.55 7.40
CA PRO A 98 7.69 -15.96 7.56
C PRO A 98 7.80 -16.80 8.83
N VAL A 99 8.28 -18.03 8.68
CA VAL A 99 8.46 -18.94 9.81
C VAL A 99 9.61 -18.38 10.64
N PRO A 100 9.42 -18.10 11.95
CA PRO A 100 10.51 -17.71 12.82
C PRO A 100 11.67 -18.69 12.71
N TRP A 101 12.91 -18.20 12.58
CA TRP A 101 14.10 -19.05 12.49
C TRP A 101 14.23 -20.00 13.70
N GLN A 102 13.70 -19.59 14.86
CA GLN A 102 13.59 -20.39 16.07
C GLN A 102 12.78 -21.68 15.87
N LEU A 103 11.75 -21.66 15.01
CA LEU A 103 10.96 -22.85 14.66
C LEU A 103 11.66 -23.68 13.57
N MET A 104 12.53 -23.09 12.75
CA MET A 104 13.33 -23.83 11.76
C MET A 104 14.43 -24.67 12.41
N LEU A 105 15.00 -24.20 13.52
CA LEU A 105 16.06 -24.93 14.26
C LEU A 105 15.54 -26.08 15.12
N GLN A 106 14.23 -26.20 15.35
CA GLN A 106 13.62 -27.28 16.13
C GLN A 106 13.25 -28.52 15.30
N GLY A 107 13.51 -28.49 13.98
CA GLY A 107 13.21 -29.57 13.03
C GLY A 107 14.43 -30.22 12.37
N LEU A 108 15.65 -29.92 12.83
CA LEU A 108 16.92 -30.56 12.47
C LEU A 108 17.53 -31.19 13.71
#